data_AF-A0A510JAS9-F1
#
_entry.id   AF-A0A510JAS9-F1
#
_cell.length_a   1.000
_cell.length_b   1.000
_cell.length_c   1.000
_cell.angle_alpha   90.00
_cell.angle_beta   90.00
_cell.angle_gamma   90.00
#
_symmetry.space_group_name_H-M   'P 1'
#
loop_
_entity.id
_entity.type
_entity.pdbx_description
1 polymer ?
#
loop_
_entity_poly.entity_id
_entity_poly.type
_entity_poly.pdbx_seq_one_letter_code
_entity_poly.pdbx_strand_id
1 'polypeptide(L)'
;MKIQDIWILKNGQILKNIVSIYKQKEFFRRIDKNIKQSKNKLIQEYKNQSEIPVWLIVDVLTFGEILNLYKLMKKEYKEEIAENHNITASIFVSWLENINLIRNLSAYNSNVLDILFRTKPKILNRWKDKIIVNEKNNRSVDKICKTILIMEHLIMNINKDFPGNAVRNCLMRLYKRDKRILKQTGFKTIESIKEIKI
;
A
#
# COMPACT_ATOMS: atom_id res chain seq x y z
N MET A 1 -9.65 3.82 -17.71
CA MET A 1 -9.83 2.38 -17.47
C MET A 1 -11.30 2.06 -17.68
N LYS A 2 -11.66 1.40 -18.78
CA LYS A 2 -13.07 1.04 -19.06
C LYS A 2 -13.38 -0.26 -18.31
N ILE A 3 -14.60 -0.37 -17.79
CA ILE A 3 -15.10 -1.51 -16.98
C ILE A 3 -14.96 -2.88 -17.69
N GLN A 4 -14.68 -2.89 -19.00
CA GLN A 4 -14.49 -4.11 -19.80
C GLN A 4 -13.16 -4.84 -19.53
N ASP A 5 -12.15 -4.21 -18.93
CA ASP A 5 -10.86 -4.85 -18.65
C ASP A 5 -10.87 -5.77 -17.42
N ILE A 6 -12.00 -5.85 -16.70
CA ILE A 6 -12.18 -6.64 -15.47
C ILE A 6 -12.41 -8.14 -15.74
N TRP A 7 -12.59 -8.55 -17.00
CA TRP A 7 -12.98 -9.92 -17.37
C TRP A 7 -11.84 -10.95 -17.48
N ILE A 8 -10.58 -10.60 -17.21
CA ILE A 8 -9.44 -11.49 -17.49
C ILE A 8 -8.96 -12.24 -16.24
N LEU A 9 -9.81 -13.14 -15.71
CA LEU A 9 -9.31 -14.31 -14.96
C LEU A 9 -9.60 -15.65 -15.67
N LYS A 10 -10.53 -15.67 -16.64
CA LYS A 10 -10.93 -16.90 -17.36
C LYS A 10 -9.79 -17.63 -18.07
N ASN A 11 -8.78 -16.92 -18.59
CA ASN A 11 -7.75 -17.57 -19.40
C ASN A 11 -6.43 -17.84 -18.67
N GLY A 12 -6.33 -17.49 -17.38
CA GLY A 12 -5.04 -17.46 -16.72
C GLY A 12 -4.02 -16.60 -17.46
N GLN A 13 -4.33 -15.76 -18.45
CA GLN A 13 -3.31 -15.02 -19.20
C GLN A 13 -2.59 -13.95 -18.37
N ILE A 14 -3.20 -13.49 -17.27
CA ILE A 14 -2.52 -12.66 -16.24
C ILE A 14 -1.64 -13.51 -15.31
N LEU A 15 -1.90 -14.82 -15.18
CA LEU A 15 -1.28 -15.71 -14.19
C LEU A 15 -0.59 -16.97 -14.80
N LYS A 16 -0.53 -17.13 -16.13
CA LYS A 16 -0.11 -18.38 -16.81
C LYS A 16 1.41 -18.51 -16.91
N ASN A 17 2.16 -17.45 -16.63
CA ASN A 17 3.62 -17.48 -16.61
C ASN A 17 4.17 -16.92 -15.28
N ILE A 18 3.66 -17.45 -14.16
CA ILE A 18 4.13 -17.09 -12.82
C ILE A 18 5.28 -18.01 -12.42
N VAL A 19 6.37 -17.40 -11.93
CA VAL A 19 7.45 -18.12 -11.24
C VAL A 19 6.89 -18.98 -10.09
N SER A 20 7.20 -20.28 -10.13
CA SER A 20 6.78 -21.36 -9.21
C SER A 20 5.27 -21.57 -9.11
N ILE A 21 4.76 -22.55 -9.88
CA ILE A 21 3.41 -23.14 -9.81
C ILE A 21 2.92 -23.34 -8.37
N TYR A 22 3.82 -23.62 -7.43
CA TYR A 22 3.50 -23.82 -6.02
C TYR A 22 2.92 -22.57 -5.35
N LYS A 23 3.52 -21.39 -5.57
CA LYS A 23 3.04 -20.13 -4.94
C LYS A 23 1.67 -19.73 -5.47
N GLN A 24 1.42 -19.99 -6.75
CA GLN A 24 0.11 -19.77 -7.37
C GLN A 24 -0.94 -20.71 -6.80
N LYS A 25 -0.64 -22.02 -6.69
CA LYS A 25 -1.54 -23.00 -6.07
C LYS A 25 -1.87 -22.64 -4.62
N GLU A 26 -0.87 -22.25 -3.84
CA GLU A 26 -1.06 -21.77 -2.46
C GLU A 26 -1.97 -20.54 -2.39
N PHE A 27 -1.81 -19.58 -3.30
CA PHE A 27 -2.66 -18.39 -3.35
C PHE A 27 -4.12 -18.73 -3.68
N PHE A 28 -4.37 -19.60 -4.67
CA PHE A 28 -5.72 -20.04 -5.02
C PHE A 28 -6.39 -20.81 -3.88
N ARG A 29 -5.66 -21.68 -3.17
CA ARG A 29 -6.18 -22.37 -1.97
C ARG A 29 -6.66 -21.39 -0.90
N ARG A 30 -5.96 -20.26 -0.72
CA ARG A 30 -6.35 -19.21 0.23
C ARG A 30 -7.61 -18.49 -0.23
N ILE A 31 -7.70 -18.14 -1.52
CA ILE A 31 -8.93 -17.57 -2.10
C ILE A 31 -10.12 -18.50 -1.87
N ASP A 32 -9.99 -19.78 -2.21
CA ASP A 32 -11.07 -20.77 -2.03
C ASP A 32 -11.53 -20.85 -0.57
N LYS A 33 -10.58 -20.83 0.36
CA LYS A 33 -10.87 -20.79 1.80
C LYS A 33 -11.62 -19.51 2.19
N ASN A 34 -11.15 -18.35 1.76
CA ASN A 34 -11.76 -17.06 2.08
C ASN A 34 -13.19 -16.96 1.51
N ILE A 35 -13.40 -17.43 0.27
CA ILE A 35 -14.71 -17.50 -0.37
C ILE A 35 -15.64 -18.42 0.41
N LYS A 36 -15.19 -19.64 0.75
CA LYS A 36 -15.99 -20.59 1.55
C LYS A 36 -16.42 -20.01 2.90
N GLN A 37 -15.52 -19.27 3.56
CA GLN A 37 -15.77 -18.66 4.87
C GLN A 37 -16.51 -17.32 4.82
N SER A 38 -16.58 -16.67 3.65
CA SER A 38 -17.21 -15.37 3.50
C SER A 38 -18.71 -15.42 3.79
N LYS A 39 -19.21 -14.47 4.59
CA LYS A 39 -20.63 -14.28 4.88
C LYS A 39 -21.33 -13.31 3.92
N ASN A 40 -20.60 -12.79 2.93
CA ASN A 40 -21.15 -11.87 1.93
C ASN A 40 -22.14 -12.60 1.02
N LYS A 41 -23.37 -12.08 0.89
CA LYS A 41 -24.45 -12.69 0.11
C LYS A 41 -24.12 -12.85 -1.38
N LEU A 42 -23.51 -11.84 -1.99
CA LEU A 42 -23.09 -11.90 -3.40
C LEU A 42 -22.08 -13.03 -3.60
N ILE A 43 -21.15 -13.22 -2.67
CA ILE A 43 -20.17 -14.32 -2.77
C ILE A 43 -20.86 -15.68 -2.68
N GLN A 44 -21.87 -15.81 -1.83
CA GLN A 44 -22.65 -17.04 -1.70
C GLN A 44 -23.45 -17.35 -2.98
N GLU A 45 -23.97 -16.33 -3.67
CA GLU A 45 -24.64 -16.47 -4.96
C GLU A 45 -23.68 -16.92 -6.07
N TYR A 46 -22.44 -16.44 -6.05
CA TYR A 46 -21.40 -16.81 -7.02
C TYR A 46 -20.67 -18.12 -6.69
N LYS A 47 -20.81 -18.69 -5.48
CA LYS A 47 -20.12 -19.93 -5.08
C LYS A 47 -20.42 -21.13 -5.97
N ASN A 48 -21.64 -21.19 -6.50
CA ASN A 48 -22.10 -22.30 -7.34
C ASN A 48 -21.92 -22.01 -8.84
N GLN A 49 -21.42 -20.81 -9.19
CA GLN A 49 -21.09 -20.50 -10.57
C GLN A 49 -19.70 -21.05 -10.90
N SER A 50 -19.50 -21.38 -12.17
CA SER A 50 -18.20 -21.84 -12.68
C SER A 50 -17.11 -20.77 -12.53
N GLU A 51 -17.50 -19.50 -12.41
CA GLU A 51 -16.59 -18.36 -12.41
C GLU A 51 -17.02 -17.26 -11.45
N ILE A 52 -16.04 -16.72 -10.73
CA ILE A 52 -16.21 -15.64 -9.76
C ILE A 52 -15.51 -14.40 -10.32
N PRO A 53 -16.20 -13.25 -10.42
CA PRO A 53 -15.59 -12.03 -10.93
C PRO A 53 -14.37 -11.58 -10.11
N VAL A 54 -13.37 -10.99 -10.79
CA VAL A 54 -12.13 -10.49 -10.14
C VAL A 54 -12.43 -9.54 -8.99
N TRP A 55 -13.34 -8.59 -9.20
CA TRP A 55 -13.67 -7.58 -8.20
C TRP A 55 -14.23 -8.21 -6.92
N LEU A 56 -15.01 -9.29 -7.06
CA LEU A 56 -15.58 -10.02 -5.94
C LEU A 56 -14.52 -10.87 -5.20
N ILE A 57 -13.51 -11.36 -5.91
CA ILE A 57 -12.33 -12.00 -5.31
C ILE A 57 -11.53 -10.98 -4.51
N VAL A 58 -11.28 -9.78 -5.07
CA VAL A 58 -10.53 -8.72 -4.37
C VAL A 58 -11.21 -8.34 -3.05
N ASP A 59 -12.54 -8.32 -3.01
CA ASP A 59 -13.32 -8.00 -1.80
C ASP A 59 -13.14 -8.99 -0.64
N VAL A 60 -12.73 -10.25 -0.90
CA VAL A 60 -12.44 -11.23 0.17
C VAL A 60 -10.98 -11.29 0.57
N LEU A 61 -10.10 -10.61 -0.15
CA LEU A 61 -8.68 -10.64 0.14
C LEU A 61 -8.33 -9.62 1.22
N THR A 62 -7.49 -10.05 2.15
CA THR A 62 -6.78 -9.12 3.02
C THR A 62 -5.78 -8.30 2.20
N PHE A 63 -5.39 -7.11 2.69
CA PHE A 63 -4.36 -6.30 2.02
C PHE A 63 -3.04 -7.06 1.78
N GLY A 64 -2.65 -7.95 2.71
CA GLY A 64 -1.46 -8.78 2.54
C GLY A 64 -1.60 -9.80 1.40
N GLU A 65 -2.80 -10.33 1.18
CA GLU A 65 -3.08 -11.21 0.04
C GLU A 65 -3.15 -10.43 -1.27
N ILE A 66 -3.69 -9.20 -1.28
CA ILE A 66 -3.65 -8.30 -2.45
C ILE A 66 -2.19 -7.98 -2.82
N LEU A 67 -1.34 -7.69 -1.84
CA LEU A 67 0.09 -7.48 -2.07
C LEU A 67 0.77 -8.74 -2.65
N ASN A 68 0.42 -9.91 -2.14
CA ASN A 68 0.94 -11.17 -2.69
C ASN A 68 0.47 -11.42 -4.12
N LEU A 69 -0.80 -11.16 -4.42
CA LEU A 69 -1.33 -11.19 -5.78
C LEU A 69 -0.51 -10.28 -6.69
N TYR A 70 -0.37 -9.00 -6.32
CA TYR A 70 0.39 -8.03 -7.09
C TYR A 70 1.83 -8.49 -7.35
N LYS A 71 2.53 -9.04 -6.35
CA LYS A 71 3.89 -9.59 -6.53
C LYS A 71 3.94 -10.75 -7.53
N LEU A 72 2.91 -11.58 -7.55
CA LEU A 72 2.78 -12.74 -8.44
C LEU A 72 2.34 -12.36 -9.87
N MET A 73 1.78 -11.17 -10.08
CA MET A 73 1.41 -10.71 -11.43
C MET A 73 2.62 -10.65 -12.36
N LYS A 74 2.36 -10.80 -13.68
CA LYS A 74 3.38 -10.59 -14.69
C LYS A 74 3.93 -9.17 -14.66
N LYS A 75 5.12 -9.00 -15.22
CA LYS A 75 5.86 -7.73 -15.16
C LYS A 75 5.07 -6.60 -15.81
N GLU A 76 4.44 -6.86 -16.96
CA GLU A 76 3.73 -5.87 -17.77
C GLU A 76 2.58 -5.24 -16.97
N TYR A 77 1.76 -6.06 -16.30
CA TYR A 77 0.66 -5.55 -15.47
C TYR A 77 1.13 -4.82 -14.21
N LYS A 78 2.26 -5.24 -13.63
CA LYS A 78 2.84 -4.50 -12.49
C LYS A 78 3.32 -3.11 -12.92
N GLU A 79 3.91 -3.02 -14.11
CA GLU A 79 4.37 -1.76 -14.68
C GLU A 79 3.19 -0.84 -14.99
N GLU A 80 2.15 -1.35 -15.64
CA GLU A 80 0.92 -0.61 -15.94
C GLU A 80 0.25 -0.04 -14.69
N ILE A 81 0.08 -0.87 -13.65
CA ILE A 81 -0.52 -0.41 -12.37
C ILE A 81 0.34 0.67 -11.71
N ALA A 82 1.67 0.50 -11.71
CA ALA A 82 2.56 1.47 -11.08
C ALA A 82 2.62 2.79 -11.87
N GLU A 83 2.52 2.73 -13.19
CA GLU A 83 2.50 3.88 -14.09
C GLU A 83 1.28 4.77 -13.84
N ASN A 84 0.12 4.20 -13.50
CA ASN A 84 -1.06 4.96 -13.06
C ASN A 84 -0.80 5.82 -11.81
N HIS A 85 0.27 5.53 -11.06
CA HIS A 85 0.72 6.32 -9.90
C HIS A 85 2.02 7.09 -10.17
N ASN A 86 2.46 7.21 -11.43
CA ASN A 86 3.67 7.92 -11.84
C ASN A 86 4.95 7.42 -11.14
N ILE A 87 5.05 6.10 -10.93
CA ILE A 87 6.19 5.44 -10.27
C ILE A 87 6.50 4.09 -10.93
N THR A 88 7.69 3.53 -10.64
CA THR A 88 8.07 2.21 -11.17
C THR A 88 7.44 1.08 -10.35
N ALA A 89 7.24 -0.08 -10.98
CA ALA A 89 6.74 -1.28 -10.30
C ALA A 89 7.54 -1.63 -9.04
N SER A 90 8.86 -1.43 -9.07
CA SER A 90 9.74 -1.68 -7.92
C SER A 90 9.49 -0.72 -6.75
N ILE A 91 9.20 0.55 -7.02
CA ILE A 91 8.80 1.52 -6.00
C ILE A 91 7.43 1.15 -5.44
N PHE A 92 6.47 0.80 -6.31
CA PHE A 92 5.12 0.45 -5.90
C PHE A 92 5.09 -0.78 -4.98
N VAL A 93 5.81 -1.87 -5.32
CA VAL A 93 5.95 -3.03 -4.42
C VAL A 93 6.47 -2.60 -3.05
N SER A 94 7.55 -1.80 -3.03
CA SER A 94 8.19 -1.34 -1.79
C SER A 94 7.23 -0.51 -0.91
N TRP A 95 6.35 0.26 -1.54
CA TRP A 95 5.35 1.07 -0.85
C TRP A 95 4.20 0.22 -0.30
N LEU A 96 3.68 -0.72 -1.09
CA LEU A 96 2.64 -1.65 -0.60
C LEU A 96 3.15 -2.51 0.56
N GLU A 97 4.41 -2.95 0.53
CA GLU A 97 5.04 -3.64 1.67
C GLU A 97 5.10 -2.78 2.92
N ASN A 98 5.43 -1.49 2.78
CA ASN A 98 5.47 -0.54 3.90
C ASN A 98 4.07 -0.28 4.48
N ILE A 99 3.06 -0.12 3.62
CA ILE A 99 1.66 0.04 4.06
C ILE A 99 1.18 -1.22 4.78
N ASN A 100 1.46 -2.41 4.25
CA ASN A 100 1.10 -3.67 4.88
C ASN A 100 1.76 -3.83 6.27
N LEU A 101 3.02 -3.44 6.40
CA LEU A 101 3.73 -3.41 7.70
C LEU A 101 3.03 -2.48 8.70
N ILE A 102 2.71 -1.24 8.30
CA ILE A 102 2.06 -0.28 9.20
C ILE A 102 0.65 -0.70 9.59
N ARG A 103 -0.11 -1.25 8.66
CA ARG A 103 -1.43 -1.82 8.95
C ARG A 103 -1.32 -2.91 10.02
N ASN A 104 -0.36 -3.82 9.88
CA ASN A 104 -0.16 -4.90 10.84
C ASN A 104 0.25 -4.36 12.21
N LEU A 105 1.21 -3.44 12.27
CA LEU A 105 1.65 -2.82 13.53
C LEU A 105 0.53 -2.08 14.26
N SER A 106 -0.31 -1.37 13.51
CA SER A 106 -1.47 -0.66 14.05
C SER A 106 -2.49 -1.63 14.67
N ALA A 107 -2.68 -2.81 14.06
CA ALA A 107 -3.57 -3.84 14.59
C ALA A 107 -3.05 -4.49 15.89
N TYR A 108 -1.73 -4.49 16.11
CA TYR A 108 -1.10 -5.01 17.32
C TYR A 108 -0.84 -3.93 18.39
N ASN A 109 -1.51 -2.75 18.31
CA ASN A 109 -1.34 -1.62 19.24
C ASN A 109 0.12 -1.15 19.43
N SER A 110 0.98 -1.35 18.43
CA SER A 110 2.37 -0.90 18.50
C SER A 110 2.45 0.63 18.38
N ASN A 111 3.31 1.29 19.16
CA ASN A 111 3.52 2.73 19.03
C ASN A 111 4.21 3.05 17.70
N VAL A 112 3.43 3.40 16.69
CA VAL A 112 3.88 3.64 15.31
C VAL A 112 4.93 4.75 15.18
N LEU A 113 4.98 5.69 16.13
CA LEU A 113 5.93 6.81 16.11
C LEU A 113 7.36 6.41 16.52
N ASP A 114 7.51 5.33 17.30
CA ASP A 114 8.81 4.87 17.81
C ASP A 114 9.40 3.71 16.99
N ILE A 115 8.80 3.40 15.83
CA ILE A 115 9.20 2.25 15.02
C ILE A 115 10.34 2.63 14.08
N LEU A 116 11.45 1.92 14.22
CA LEU A 116 12.47 1.83 13.19
C LEU A 116 12.01 0.80 12.15
N PHE A 117 11.67 1.29 10.95
CA PHE A 117 11.20 0.43 9.88
C PHE A 117 12.32 -0.51 9.41
N ARG A 118 12.14 -1.82 9.63
CA ARG A 118 13.05 -2.85 9.08
C ARG A 118 13.01 -2.87 7.56
N THR A 119 11.82 -2.72 6.97
CA THR A 119 11.63 -2.50 5.54
C THR A 119 11.78 -1.02 5.22
N LYS A 120 12.84 -0.67 4.50
CA LYS A 120 13.12 0.71 4.10
C LYS A 120 12.39 1.00 2.79
N PRO A 121 11.26 1.73 2.81
CA PRO A 121 10.57 2.02 1.57
C PRO A 121 11.46 2.90 0.68
N LYS A 122 11.39 2.68 -0.63
CA LYS A 122 12.03 3.57 -1.61
C LYS A 122 11.40 4.95 -1.51
N ILE A 123 12.22 6.00 -1.53
CA ILE A 123 11.77 7.40 -1.50
C ILE A 123 11.96 8.08 -2.84
N LEU A 124 11.08 9.01 -3.18
CA LEU A 124 11.25 9.86 -4.35
C LEU A 124 12.26 10.97 -4.06
N ASN A 125 12.99 11.41 -5.09
CA ASN A 125 13.98 12.49 -4.95
C ASN A 125 13.35 13.79 -4.41
N ARG A 126 12.13 14.11 -4.86
CA ARG A 126 11.33 15.28 -4.41
C ARG A 126 10.87 15.25 -2.95
N TRP A 127 11.22 14.21 -2.19
CA TRP A 127 10.90 14.11 -0.76
C TRP A 127 12.13 14.27 0.12
N LYS A 128 13.33 14.37 -0.46
CA LYS A 128 14.60 14.48 0.28
C LYS A 128 14.68 15.77 1.11
N ASP A 129 14.03 16.82 0.66
CA ASP A 129 13.85 18.10 1.34
C ASP A 129 12.83 18.02 2.50
N LYS A 130 11.86 17.10 2.43
CA LYS A 130 10.83 16.91 3.48
C LYS A 130 11.25 15.98 4.61
N ILE A 131 12.25 15.12 4.39
CA ILE A 131 12.66 14.05 5.32
C ILE A 131 14.01 14.40 5.95
N ILE A 132 14.19 14.11 7.24
CA ILE A 132 15.50 14.22 7.90
C ILE A 132 16.49 13.26 7.23
N VAL A 133 17.66 13.78 6.86
CA VAL A 133 18.79 13.02 6.32
C VAL A 133 19.89 12.98 7.36
N ASN A 134 20.49 11.82 7.57
CA ASN A 134 21.65 11.67 8.44
C ASN A 134 22.90 12.17 7.71
N GLU A 135 23.52 13.21 8.25
CA GLU A 135 24.70 13.87 7.68
C GLU A 135 25.90 12.93 7.49
N LYS A 136 26.03 11.90 8.35
CA LYS A 136 27.20 11.00 8.33
C LYS A 136 27.21 10.03 7.15
N ASN A 137 26.04 9.64 6.64
CA ASN A 137 25.92 8.63 5.59
C ASN A 137 24.99 9.05 4.44
N ASN A 138 24.47 10.27 4.49
CA ASN A 138 23.53 10.85 3.54
C ASN A 138 22.26 10.00 3.32
N ARG A 139 21.85 9.21 4.32
CA ARG A 139 20.64 8.36 4.27
C ARG A 139 19.48 9.01 5.01
N SER A 140 18.29 8.97 4.41
CA SER A 140 17.07 9.43 5.05
C SER A 140 16.65 8.54 6.22
N VAL A 141 16.09 9.13 7.27
CA VAL A 141 15.63 8.40 8.46
C VAL A 141 14.53 7.40 8.12
N ASP A 142 14.57 6.21 8.72
CA ASP A 142 13.56 5.17 8.54
C ASP A 142 12.43 5.36 9.57
N LYS A 143 11.60 6.40 9.35
CA LYS A 143 10.53 6.86 10.26
C LYS A 143 9.19 7.03 9.52
N ILE A 144 8.12 7.29 10.29
CA ILE A 144 6.73 7.31 9.82
C ILE A 144 6.45 8.35 8.73
N CYS A 145 7.24 9.43 8.67
CA CYS A 145 7.15 10.43 7.58
C CYS A 145 7.18 9.79 6.19
N LYS A 146 8.01 8.75 5.97
CA LYS A 146 8.07 8.02 4.70
C LYS A 146 6.72 7.39 4.36
N THR A 147 6.11 6.70 5.32
CA THR A 147 4.77 6.11 5.15
C THR A 147 3.72 7.16 4.84
N ILE A 148 3.75 8.30 5.55
CA ILE A 148 2.76 9.37 5.35
C ILE A 148 2.88 9.98 3.94
N LEU A 149 4.11 10.23 3.47
CA LEU A 149 4.36 10.72 2.12
C LEU A 149 3.95 9.71 1.04
N ILE A 150 4.15 8.42 1.29
CA ILE A 150 3.68 7.33 0.42
C ILE A 150 2.15 7.33 0.34
N MET A 151 1.47 7.36 1.48
CA MET A 151 0.00 7.38 1.53
C MET A 151 -0.55 8.62 0.84
N GLU A 152 0.01 9.80 1.11
CA GLU A 152 -0.37 11.05 0.44
C GLU A 152 -0.24 10.92 -1.08
N HIS A 153 0.91 10.48 -1.58
CA HIS A 153 1.12 10.35 -3.02
C HIS A 153 0.12 9.39 -3.65
N LEU A 154 -0.12 8.24 -3.04
CA LEU A 154 -1.07 7.26 -3.58
C LEU A 154 -2.50 7.81 -3.58
N ILE A 155 -2.95 8.39 -2.46
CA ILE A 155 -4.28 8.97 -2.33
C ILE A 155 -4.48 10.10 -3.33
N MET A 156 -3.54 11.04 -3.46
CA MET A 156 -3.66 12.17 -4.37
C MET A 156 -3.58 11.76 -5.85
N ASN A 157 -2.95 10.62 -6.19
CA ASN A 157 -3.03 10.07 -7.55
C ASN A 157 -4.37 9.37 -7.82
N ILE A 158 -4.99 8.75 -6.81
CA ILE A 158 -6.28 8.06 -6.94
C ILE A 158 -7.44 9.05 -6.97
N ASN A 159 -7.43 10.01 -6.04
CA ASN A 159 -8.47 11.01 -5.86
C ASN A 159 -7.84 12.36 -5.54
N LYS A 160 -7.76 13.24 -6.55
CA LYS A 160 -7.18 14.58 -6.40
C LYS A 160 -8.02 15.49 -5.50
N ASP A 161 -9.32 15.23 -5.41
CA ASP A 161 -10.28 15.98 -4.60
C ASP A 161 -10.48 15.35 -3.22
N PHE A 162 -9.56 14.47 -2.80
CA PHE A 162 -9.60 13.91 -1.46
C PHE A 162 -9.57 15.05 -0.43
N PRO A 163 -10.61 15.22 0.41
CA PRO A 163 -10.75 16.38 1.30
C PRO A 163 -9.79 16.32 2.52
N GLY A 164 -8.89 15.33 2.52
CA GLY A 164 -8.08 14.92 3.66
C GLY A 164 -7.27 16.04 4.29
N ASN A 165 -7.27 16.05 5.62
CA ASN A 165 -6.39 16.87 6.45
C ASN A 165 -6.20 16.22 7.84
N ALA A 166 -6.69 14.99 8.02
CA ALA A 166 -6.77 14.35 9.31
C ALA A 166 -5.37 14.03 9.84
N VAL A 167 -4.49 13.51 8.97
CA VAL A 167 -3.11 13.21 9.34
C VAL A 167 -2.36 14.50 9.64
N ARG A 168 -2.45 15.50 8.77
CA ARG A 168 -1.87 16.83 9.01
C ARG A 168 -2.33 17.41 10.34
N ASN A 169 -3.64 17.49 10.57
CA ASN A 169 -4.21 18.09 11.77
C ASN A 169 -3.81 17.31 13.03
N CYS A 170 -3.73 15.98 12.95
CA CYS A 170 -3.24 15.13 14.03
C CYS A 170 -1.78 15.45 14.37
N LEU A 171 -0.89 15.44 13.37
CA LEU A 171 0.53 15.76 13.55
C LEU A 171 0.73 17.17 14.12
N MET A 172 -0.01 18.16 13.61
CA MET A 172 0.05 19.54 14.10
C MET A 172 -0.41 19.64 15.56
N ARG A 173 -1.47 18.93 15.94
CA ARG A 173 -1.95 18.86 17.33
C ARG A 173 -0.89 18.22 18.25
N LEU A 174 -0.29 17.11 17.83
CA LEU A 174 0.77 16.44 18.59
C LEU A 174 1.99 17.35 18.75
N TYR A 175 2.43 18.01 17.68
CA TYR A 175 3.56 18.94 17.71
C TYR A 175 3.31 20.17 18.61
N LYS A 176 2.08 20.67 18.67
CA LYS A 176 1.71 21.76 19.60
C LYS A 176 1.87 21.35 21.06
N ARG A 177 1.66 20.07 21.38
CA ARG A 177 1.82 19.52 22.75
C ARG A 177 3.27 19.17 23.04
N ASP A 178 3.98 18.60 22.07
CA ASP A 178 5.37 18.18 22.21
C ASP A 178 6.16 18.45 20.94
N LYS A 179 7.12 19.38 21.02
CA LYS A 179 7.98 19.77 19.90
C LYS A 179 8.86 18.63 19.40
N ARG A 180 9.14 17.61 20.23
CA ARG A 180 9.93 16.42 19.86
C ARG A 180 9.26 15.58 18.79
N ILE A 181 7.94 15.72 18.59
CA ILE A 181 7.16 15.04 17.55
C ILE A 181 7.75 15.26 16.16
N LEU A 182 8.30 16.45 15.87
CA LEU A 182 8.92 16.71 14.57
C LEU A 182 10.09 15.75 14.31
N LYS A 183 11.00 15.63 15.29
CA LYS A 183 12.13 14.70 15.21
C LYS A 183 11.67 13.24 15.25
N GLN A 184 10.66 12.90 16.07
CA GLN A 184 10.13 11.53 16.19
C GLN A 184 9.50 11.03 14.89
N THR A 185 8.70 11.87 14.23
CA THR A 185 8.05 11.54 12.96
C THR A 185 9.01 11.45 11.79
N GLY A 186 10.11 12.22 11.84
CA GLY A 186 11.17 12.21 10.83
C GLY A 186 11.02 13.27 9.72
N PHE A 187 10.05 14.17 9.85
CA PHE A 187 9.96 15.35 8.98
C PHE A 187 11.07 16.35 9.27
N LYS A 188 11.60 16.99 8.23
CA LYS A 188 12.70 17.95 8.34
C LYS A 188 12.27 19.26 8.99
N THR A 189 11.11 19.79 8.59
CA THR A 189 10.57 21.06 9.10
C THR A 189 9.08 20.92 9.40
N ILE A 190 8.55 21.87 10.19
CA ILE A 190 7.10 21.93 10.46
C ILE A 190 6.34 22.34 9.20
N GLU A 191 6.96 23.08 8.29
CA GLU A 191 6.45 23.43 6.96
C GLU A 191 6.18 22.17 6.14
N SER A 192 7.08 21.17 6.19
CA SER A 192 6.85 19.88 5.54
C SER A 192 5.57 19.18 6.03
N ILE A 193 5.19 19.37 7.29
CA ILE A 193 3.93 18.83 7.85
C ILE A 193 2.73 19.65 7.38
N LYS A 194 2.84 20.99 7.35
CA LYS A 194 1.74 21.88 6.92
C LYS A 194 1.33 21.66 5.47
N GLU A 195 2.28 21.27 4.62
CA GLU A 195 2.06 20.95 3.21
C GLU A 195 1.33 19.62 2.95
N ILE A 196 1.18 18.77 3.98
CA ILE A 196 0.52 17.47 3.83
C ILE A 196 -0.97 17.66 3.50
N LYS A 197 -1.47 16.94 2.50
CA LYS A 197 -2.84 17.01 1.97
C LYS A 197 -3.77 15.91 2.48
N ILE A 198 -3.37 15.15 3.50
CA ILE A 198 -4.14 14.04 4.09
C ILE A 198 -4.32 14.17 5.60
#